data_AF-A0A2H3CF77-F1
#
_entry.id   AF-A0A2H3CF77-F1
#
_cell.length_a   1.000
_cell.length_b   1.000
_cell.length_c   1.000
_cell.angle_alpha   90.00
_cell.angle_beta   90.00
_cell.angle_gamma   90.00
#
_symmetry.space_group_name_H-M   'P 1'
#
loop_
_entity.id
_entity.type
_entity.pdbx_description
1 polymer ?
#
loop_
_entity_poly.entity_id
_entity_poly.type
_entity_poly.pdbx_seq_one_letter_code
_entity_poly.pdbx_strand_id
1 'polypeptide(L)'
;MLPVDALLLSFVIWSSFANGAVHQRDLNLTAQASGLKFDIPNLIRPPSTTVSLPSIPSACVRYTGSGKECTASMAAVNVTFADCGSPYTICRCSNANITLDDATDALARVPVGLRRHVGTVMVMPGSSAHAYTYTNSGEIHFFGVCSQRTWIHESTHAASGALGINAASGSGSWAEAVSKDTCVPDTYAKTNLAEDLAQTSVLKVYSLLNKNSLPLGFTTDRMSNQWAFLDSLPLYNPATLLGGSCSFEPNNTEAQ
;
A
#
# COMPACT_ATOMS: atom_id res chain seq x y z
N MET A 1 29.20 -57.44 37.12
CA MET A 1 27.93 -57.59 37.89
C MET A 1 27.42 -56.19 38.18
N LEU A 2 26.23 -55.84 37.68
CA LEU A 2 25.45 -54.72 38.25
C LEU A 2 25.08 -55.09 39.71
N PRO A 3 24.90 -54.11 40.62
CA PRO A 3 23.53 -53.60 40.82
C PRO A 3 23.36 -52.16 41.42
N VAL A 4 22.08 -51.73 41.35
CA VAL A 4 21.24 -50.80 42.16
C VAL A 4 21.52 -49.28 42.31
N ASP A 5 20.60 -48.50 41.69
CA ASP A 5 19.72 -47.43 42.22
C ASP A 5 20.26 -46.21 42.99
N ALA A 6 20.00 -44.99 42.46
CA ALA A 6 18.86 -44.16 42.86
C ALA A 6 19.00 -42.67 42.46
N LEU A 7 17.99 -42.18 41.72
CA LEU A 7 17.43 -40.82 41.63
C LEU A 7 18.36 -39.59 41.66
N LEU A 8 18.51 -38.96 40.49
CA LEU A 8 18.57 -37.51 40.36
C LEU A 8 17.44 -37.05 39.42
N LEU A 9 16.40 -36.45 39.99
CA LEU A 9 15.40 -35.69 39.23
C LEU A 9 16.07 -34.44 38.65
N SER A 10 16.43 -34.49 37.38
CA SER A 10 16.64 -33.28 36.58
C SER A 10 15.33 -32.91 35.90
N PHE A 11 14.63 -31.91 36.45
CA PHE A 11 13.52 -31.24 35.80
C PHE A 11 14.02 -30.58 34.51
N VAL A 12 13.65 -31.15 33.36
CA VAL A 12 13.72 -30.42 32.09
C VAL A 12 12.54 -29.47 32.08
N ILE A 13 12.79 -28.20 32.40
CA ILE A 13 11.81 -27.13 32.20
C ILE A 13 11.69 -26.96 30.69
N TRP A 14 10.62 -27.50 30.10
CA TRP A 14 10.12 -27.00 28.83
C TRP A 14 9.68 -25.56 29.07
N SER A 15 10.52 -24.60 28.68
CA SER A 15 10.08 -23.23 28.48
C SER A 15 9.16 -23.23 27.26
N SER A 16 7.87 -23.41 27.52
CA SER A 16 6.80 -23.11 26.56
C SER A 16 7.04 -21.71 26.03
N PHE A 17 7.32 -21.59 24.73
CA PHE A 17 7.25 -20.32 24.05
C PHE A 17 5.86 -19.76 24.28
N ALA A 18 5.81 -18.67 25.05
CA ALA A 18 4.60 -17.95 25.32
C ALA A 18 3.95 -17.61 23.97
N ASN A 19 2.69 -18.00 23.83
CA ASN A 19 1.78 -17.45 22.83
C ASN A 19 1.88 -15.93 22.90
N GLY A 20 2.65 -15.34 21.98
CA GLY A 20 2.58 -13.93 21.69
C GLY A 20 1.19 -13.66 21.14
N ALA A 21 0.27 -13.29 22.03
CA ALA A 21 -1.01 -12.75 21.63
C ALA A 21 -0.72 -11.54 20.74
N VAL A 22 -0.93 -11.70 19.43
CA VAL A 22 -0.93 -10.59 18.49
C VAL A 22 -2.05 -9.67 18.96
N HIS A 23 -1.66 -8.50 19.46
CA HIS A 23 -2.57 -7.45 19.90
C HIS A 23 -3.59 -7.21 18.77
N GLN A 24 -4.85 -7.53 19.01
CA GLN A 24 -5.94 -6.97 18.20
C GLN A 24 -5.85 -5.45 18.39
N ARG A 25 -5.36 -4.74 17.36
CA ARG A 25 -5.52 -3.29 17.29
C ARG A 25 -6.90 -3.05 16.71
N ASP A 26 -7.74 -2.37 17.49
CA ASP A 26 -8.96 -1.78 16.96
C ASP A 26 -8.58 -0.80 15.83
N LEU A 27 -9.19 -1.01 14.67
CA LEU A 27 -8.89 -0.27 13.44
C LEU A 27 -9.63 1.05 13.47
N ASN A 28 -8.91 2.15 13.69
CA ASN A 28 -9.44 3.51 13.60
C ASN A 28 -8.96 4.23 12.33
N LEU A 29 -8.87 3.52 11.20
CA LEU A 29 -8.63 4.13 9.89
C LEU A 29 -10.00 4.37 9.25
N THR A 30 -10.40 5.64 9.16
CA THR A 30 -11.62 6.02 8.43
C THR A 30 -11.25 6.10 6.95
N ALA A 31 -11.92 5.31 6.12
CA ALA A 31 -11.69 5.32 4.68
C ALA A 31 -12.44 6.50 4.02
N GLN A 32 -11.83 7.18 3.05
CA GLN A 32 -12.32 8.50 2.62
C GLN A 32 -12.32 8.69 1.10
N ALA A 33 -13.27 9.48 0.60
CA ALA A 33 -13.44 9.77 -0.82
C ALA A 33 -12.57 10.97 -1.23
N SER A 34 -11.56 10.74 -2.08
CA SER A 34 -10.71 11.82 -2.61
C SER A 34 -11.53 12.91 -3.33
N GLY A 35 -11.15 14.18 -3.11
CA GLY A 35 -11.75 15.35 -3.74
C GLY A 35 -11.31 15.60 -5.19
N LEU A 36 -10.28 14.89 -5.69
CA LEU A 36 -9.84 14.96 -7.07
C LEU A 36 -10.95 14.49 -8.04
N LYS A 37 -11.27 15.34 -9.02
CA LYS A 37 -12.37 15.13 -9.98
C LYS A 37 -11.93 14.55 -11.34
N PHE A 38 -10.75 13.94 -11.40
CA PHE A 38 -10.23 13.24 -12.56
C PHE A 38 -9.84 11.80 -12.17
N ASP A 39 -9.53 10.97 -13.16
CA ASP A 39 -8.96 9.64 -12.96
C ASP A 39 -7.79 9.40 -13.94
N ILE A 40 -7.03 8.33 -13.72
CA ILE A 40 -5.83 7.97 -14.50
C ILE A 40 -5.92 6.53 -15.04
N PRO A 41 -6.95 6.15 -15.82
CA PRO A 41 -7.16 4.76 -16.20
C PRO A 41 -6.17 4.24 -17.25
N ASN A 42 -5.58 5.14 -18.06
CA ASN A 42 -4.77 4.79 -19.24
C ASN A 42 -3.29 4.49 -18.92
N LEU A 43 -3.01 3.99 -17.72
CA LEU A 43 -1.69 3.53 -17.33
C LEU A 43 -1.32 2.23 -18.04
N ILE A 44 -0.02 2.06 -18.32
CA ILE A 44 0.49 0.83 -18.94
C ILE A 44 0.23 -0.34 -17.99
N ARG A 45 -0.42 -1.37 -18.53
CA ARG A 45 -0.65 -2.64 -17.83
C ARG A 45 0.41 -3.64 -18.29
N PRO A 46 1.37 -4.04 -17.43
CA PRO A 46 2.30 -5.11 -17.76
C PRO A 46 1.55 -6.45 -17.85
N PRO A 47 2.00 -7.38 -18.72
CA PRO A 47 1.52 -8.76 -18.67
C PRO A 47 1.67 -9.35 -17.27
N SER A 48 0.74 -10.22 -16.88
CA SER A 48 0.77 -10.88 -15.57
C SER A 48 0.47 -12.37 -15.68
N THR A 49 0.94 -13.10 -14.68
CA THR A 49 0.53 -14.48 -14.41
C THR A 49 -0.12 -14.53 -13.03
N THR A 50 -1.23 -15.25 -12.93
CA THR A 50 -2.01 -15.37 -11.68
C THR A 50 -2.06 -16.83 -11.27
N VAL A 51 -1.72 -17.09 -10.00
CA VAL A 51 -1.76 -18.42 -9.40
C VAL A 51 -2.70 -18.40 -8.20
N SER A 52 -3.78 -19.17 -8.27
CA SER A 52 -4.67 -19.37 -7.12
C SER A 52 -3.95 -20.07 -5.98
N LEU A 53 -4.10 -19.53 -4.76
CA LEU A 53 -3.52 -20.13 -3.58
C LEU A 53 -4.45 -21.22 -3.02
N PRO A 54 -3.94 -22.42 -2.72
CA PRO A 54 -4.76 -23.52 -2.20
C PRO A 54 -5.23 -23.26 -0.76
N SER A 55 -4.55 -22.38 -0.04
CA SER A 55 -4.89 -21.95 1.32
C SER A 55 -4.84 -20.43 1.41
N ILE A 56 -5.80 -19.84 2.15
CA ILE A 56 -5.86 -18.40 2.35
C ILE A 56 -4.73 -17.96 3.31
N PRO A 57 -3.87 -17.00 2.93
CA PRO A 57 -2.80 -16.50 3.80
C PRO A 57 -3.35 -15.94 5.12
N SER A 58 -2.58 -16.10 6.21
CA SER A 58 -2.96 -15.61 7.54
C SER A 58 -3.27 -14.12 7.58
N ALA A 59 -2.54 -13.33 6.78
CA ALA A 59 -2.78 -11.90 6.59
C ALA A 59 -4.21 -11.58 6.12
N CYS A 60 -4.84 -12.49 5.37
CA CYS A 60 -6.19 -12.32 4.83
C CYS A 60 -7.25 -12.92 5.76
N VAL A 61 -6.95 -14.09 6.36
CA VAL A 61 -7.86 -14.77 7.30
C VAL A 61 -8.26 -13.86 8.46
N ARG A 62 -7.37 -12.99 8.95
CA ARG A 62 -7.65 -12.07 10.07
C ARG A 62 -8.82 -11.09 9.83
N TYR A 63 -9.19 -10.86 8.57
CA TYR A 63 -10.29 -9.98 8.18
C TYR A 63 -11.55 -10.73 7.73
N THR A 64 -11.58 -12.05 7.93
CA THR A 64 -12.71 -12.91 7.55
C THR A 64 -13.49 -13.36 8.78
N GLY A 65 -14.83 -13.30 8.72
CA GLY A 65 -15.72 -13.82 9.75
C GLY A 65 -16.83 -12.85 10.18
N SER A 66 -17.63 -13.27 11.16
CA SER A 66 -18.71 -12.43 11.70
C SER A 66 -18.16 -11.14 12.31
N GLY A 67 -18.75 -10.00 11.94
CA GLY A 67 -18.32 -8.67 12.40
C GLY A 67 -16.98 -8.19 11.84
N LYS A 68 -16.44 -8.86 10.81
CA LYS A 68 -15.22 -8.44 10.09
C LYS A 68 -15.57 -7.82 8.74
N GLU A 69 -14.56 -7.22 8.11
CA GLU A 69 -14.67 -6.59 6.79
C GLU A 69 -15.18 -7.55 5.71
N CYS A 70 -14.72 -8.81 5.76
CA CYS A 70 -15.27 -9.88 4.95
C CYS A 70 -16.13 -10.81 5.82
N THR A 71 -17.45 -10.67 5.73
CA THR A 71 -18.40 -11.57 6.40
C THR A 71 -18.65 -12.87 5.63
N ALA A 72 -18.15 -12.94 4.39
CA ALA A 72 -18.25 -14.11 3.51
C ALA A 72 -16.95 -14.93 3.49
N SER A 73 -16.77 -15.80 2.49
CA SER A 73 -15.51 -16.51 2.26
C SER A 73 -14.48 -15.63 1.54
N MET A 74 -13.19 -15.89 1.71
CA MET A 74 -12.13 -15.27 0.92
C MET A 74 -11.52 -16.25 -0.10
N ALA A 75 -11.05 -15.70 -1.21
CA ALA A 75 -10.13 -16.33 -2.14
C ALA A 75 -8.83 -15.53 -2.18
N ALA A 76 -7.70 -16.19 -2.47
CA ALA A 76 -6.40 -15.53 -2.56
C ALA A 76 -5.65 -15.99 -3.81
N VAL A 77 -4.92 -15.07 -4.43
CA VAL A 77 -4.04 -15.35 -5.56
C VAL A 77 -2.69 -14.69 -5.33
N ASN A 78 -1.66 -15.26 -5.96
CA ASN A 78 -0.40 -14.57 -6.21
C ASN A 78 -0.37 -14.11 -7.67
N VAL A 79 -0.09 -12.83 -7.89
CA VAL A 79 0.05 -12.23 -9.21
C VAL A 79 1.50 -11.81 -9.43
N THR A 80 2.12 -12.29 -10.50
CA THR A 80 3.46 -11.86 -10.91
C THR A 80 3.35 -11.01 -12.17
N PHE A 81 3.83 -9.77 -12.14
CA PHE A 81 3.84 -8.86 -13.29
C PHE A 81 5.18 -8.98 -14.04
N ALA A 82 5.17 -8.84 -15.38
CA ALA A 82 6.39 -9.00 -16.18
C ALA A 82 7.49 -7.98 -15.87
N ASP A 83 7.13 -6.82 -15.32
CA ASP A 83 8.03 -5.77 -14.83
C ASP A 83 8.37 -5.93 -13.34
N CYS A 84 8.01 -7.05 -12.70
CA CYS A 84 8.23 -7.27 -11.27
C CYS A 84 8.46 -8.75 -10.94
N GLY A 85 9.67 -9.11 -10.49
CA GLY A 85 10.02 -10.52 -10.27
C GLY A 85 9.31 -11.19 -9.09
N SER A 86 8.87 -10.43 -8.08
CA SER A 86 8.18 -10.97 -6.90
C SER A 86 6.65 -10.95 -7.09
N PRO A 87 5.93 -12.00 -6.64
CA PRO A 87 4.48 -12.01 -6.70
C PRO A 87 3.86 -11.08 -5.65
N TYR A 88 2.74 -10.48 -6.01
CA TYR A 88 1.84 -9.75 -5.12
C TYR A 88 0.71 -10.66 -4.66
N THR A 89 0.39 -10.66 -3.37
CA THR A 89 -0.76 -11.38 -2.85
C THR A 89 -2.01 -10.49 -2.90
N ILE A 90 -3.05 -10.97 -3.58
CA ILE A 90 -4.37 -10.33 -3.60
C ILE A 90 -5.38 -11.29 -2.94
N CYS A 91 -6.06 -10.81 -1.92
CA CYS A 91 -7.13 -11.49 -1.24
C CYS A 91 -8.45 -10.79 -1.53
N ARG A 92 -9.45 -11.57 -1.95
CA ARG A 92 -10.77 -11.07 -2.32
C ARG A 92 -11.83 -11.75 -1.50
N CYS A 93 -12.65 -10.95 -0.82
CA CYS A 93 -13.90 -11.41 -0.23
C CYS A 93 -14.88 -11.82 -1.34
N SER A 94 -15.56 -12.95 -1.20
CA SER A 94 -16.35 -13.54 -2.28
C SER A 94 -17.50 -12.65 -2.75
N ASN A 95 -18.03 -11.80 -1.87
CA ASN A 95 -19.06 -10.80 -2.15
C ASN A 95 -18.52 -9.38 -2.46
N ALA A 96 -17.21 -9.21 -2.67
CA ALA A 96 -16.64 -7.92 -3.06
C ALA A 96 -17.14 -7.46 -4.43
N ASN A 97 -17.22 -6.13 -4.62
CA ASN A 97 -17.85 -5.50 -5.78
C ASN A 97 -17.07 -5.65 -7.10
N ILE A 98 -15.76 -5.92 -7.02
CA ILE A 98 -14.90 -6.16 -8.20
C ILE A 98 -14.37 -7.59 -8.17
N THR A 99 -14.01 -8.14 -9.33
CA THR A 99 -13.42 -9.48 -9.42
C THR A 99 -11.93 -9.49 -9.06
N LEU A 100 -11.33 -10.69 -8.96
CA LEU A 100 -9.87 -10.81 -8.82
C LEU A 100 -9.13 -10.29 -10.06
N ASP A 101 -9.72 -10.46 -11.24
CA ASP A 101 -9.15 -9.96 -12.49
C ASP A 101 -9.18 -8.43 -12.54
N ASP A 102 -10.29 -7.81 -12.12
CA ASP A 102 -10.39 -6.35 -12.02
C ASP A 102 -9.39 -5.78 -11.01
N ALA A 103 -9.26 -6.42 -9.84
CA ALA A 103 -8.27 -6.02 -8.83
C ALA A 103 -6.83 -6.19 -9.34
N THR A 104 -6.57 -7.27 -10.07
CA THR A 104 -5.28 -7.52 -10.72
C THR A 104 -4.98 -6.45 -11.77
N ASP A 105 -5.97 -6.07 -12.61
CA ASP A 105 -5.83 -5.02 -13.61
C ASP A 105 -5.58 -3.64 -12.96
N ALA A 106 -6.31 -3.31 -11.90
CA ALA A 106 -6.14 -2.05 -11.18
C ALA A 106 -4.76 -1.96 -10.51
N LEU A 107 -4.31 -3.04 -9.85
CA LEU A 107 -2.94 -3.12 -9.31
C LEU A 107 -1.90 -3.06 -10.44
N ALA A 108 -2.14 -3.72 -11.57
CA ALA A 108 -1.24 -3.71 -12.72
C ALA A 108 -0.99 -2.28 -13.25
N ARG A 109 -2.00 -1.42 -13.14
CA ARG A 109 -1.96 -0.02 -13.59
C ARG A 109 -1.33 0.92 -12.56
N VAL A 110 -1.04 0.49 -11.34
CA VAL A 110 -0.27 1.31 -10.40
C VAL A 110 1.17 1.43 -10.93
N PRO A 111 1.76 2.64 -11.04
CA PRO A 111 3.14 2.81 -11.47
C PRO A 111 4.11 1.96 -10.63
N VAL A 112 5.04 1.25 -11.29
CA VAL A 112 5.95 0.30 -10.63
C VAL A 112 6.77 0.91 -9.50
N GLY A 113 7.10 2.21 -9.59
CA GLY A 113 7.70 2.98 -8.51
C GLY A 113 6.94 2.92 -7.20
N LEU A 114 5.61 3.04 -7.26
CA LEU A 114 4.74 2.95 -6.08
C LEU A 114 4.39 1.51 -5.78
N ARG A 115 4.03 0.75 -6.81
CA ARG A 115 3.53 -0.62 -6.70
C ARG A 115 4.52 -1.54 -5.99
N ARG A 116 5.83 -1.38 -6.21
CA ARG A 116 6.87 -2.23 -5.58
C ARG A 116 6.88 -2.20 -4.05
N HIS A 117 6.21 -1.22 -3.44
CA HIS A 117 6.08 -1.09 -1.99
C HIS A 117 4.74 -1.59 -1.45
N VAL A 118 3.83 -2.01 -2.34
CA VAL A 118 2.53 -2.59 -1.96
C VAL A 118 2.76 -3.99 -1.39
N GLY A 119 2.19 -4.22 -0.21
CA GLY A 119 2.13 -5.50 0.45
C GLY A 119 0.91 -6.31 -0.01
N THR A 120 0.18 -6.90 0.95
CA THR A 120 -1.05 -7.64 0.63
C THR A 120 -2.16 -6.67 0.20
N VAL A 121 -2.88 -7.00 -0.87
CA VAL A 121 -4.08 -6.26 -1.29
C VAL A 121 -5.33 -7.01 -0.83
N MET A 122 -6.21 -6.32 -0.11
CA MET A 122 -7.50 -6.82 0.35
C MET A 122 -8.62 -6.16 -0.45
N VAL A 123 -9.45 -6.97 -1.08
CA VAL A 123 -10.59 -6.54 -1.89
C VAL A 123 -11.88 -6.95 -1.18
N MET A 124 -12.59 -5.96 -0.67
CA MET A 124 -13.68 -6.11 0.29
C MET A 124 -15.01 -5.60 -0.27
N PRO A 125 -16.16 -6.08 0.26
CA PRO A 125 -17.46 -5.52 -0.10
C PRO A 125 -17.61 -4.09 0.44
N GLY A 126 -18.24 -3.22 -0.34
CA GLY A 126 -18.55 -1.85 0.09
C GLY A 126 -19.76 -1.29 -0.66
N SER A 127 -20.63 -0.57 0.05
CA SER A 127 -21.74 0.17 -0.56
C SER A 127 -21.28 1.46 -1.26
N SER A 128 -20.08 1.94 -0.92
CA SER A 128 -19.41 3.07 -1.55
C SER A 128 -17.92 2.77 -1.70
N ALA A 129 -17.28 3.42 -2.67
CA ALA A 129 -15.86 3.29 -2.91
C ALA A 129 -15.04 3.99 -1.82
N HIS A 130 -14.17 3.26 -1.14
CA HIS A 130 -13.25 3.78 -0.13
C HIS A 130 -12.09 2.83 0.09
N ALA A 131 -10.98 3.31 0.66
CA ALA A 131 -9.81 2.50 0.93
C ALA A 131 -9.01 3.01 2.14
N TYR A 132 -8.09 2.18 2.63
CA TYR A 132 -7.07 2.58 3.60
C TYR A 132 -5.82 1.71 3.45
N THR A 133 -4.68 2.21 3.97
CA THR A 133 -3.38 1.51 3.92
C THR A 133 -2.71 1.44 5.28
N TYR A 134 -2.16 0.28 5.64
CA TYR A 134 -1.19 0.17 6.74
C TYR A 134 0.21 0.52 6.24
N THR A 135 0.60 1.78 6.39
CA THR A 135 1.86 2.36 5.89
C THR A 135 3.10 1.50 6.14
N ASN A 136 3.22 0.87 7.31
CA ASN A 136 4.42 0.09 7.66
C ASN A 136 4.53 -1.26 6.94
N SER A 137 3.40 -1.89 6.58
CA SER A 137 3.38 -3.18 5.88
C SER A 137 3.08 -3.05 4.39
N GLY A 138 2.59 -1.87 3.96
CA GLY A 138 2.08 -1.65 2.62
C GLY A 138 0.79 -2.44 2.33
N GLU A 139 0.15 -3.03 3.34
CA GLU A 139 -1.13 -3.71 3.13
C GLU A 139 -2.24 -2.69 2.88
N ILE A 140 -3.02 -2.92 1.82
CA ILE A 140 -4.04 -1.99 1.34
C ILE A 140 -5.39 -2.68 1.31
N HIS A 141 -6.42 -2.00 1.81
CA HIS A 141 -7.80 -2.46 1.77
C HIS A 141 -8.63 -1.57 0.86
N PHE A 142 -9.23 -2.17 -0.16
CA PHE A 142 -10.16 -1.52 -1.07
C PHE A 142 -11.58 -2.05 -0.87
N PHE A 143 -12.55 -1.15 -0.79
CA PHE A 143 -13.96 -1.45 -0.61
C PHE A 143 -14.76 -0.84 -1.74
N GLY A 144 -15.73 -1.58 -2.29
CA GLY A 144 -16.53 -1.10 -3.41
C GLY A 144 -15.73 -1.08 -4.72
N VAL A 145 -16.07 -0.14 -5.61
CA VAL A 145 -15.42 0.05 -6.92
C VAL A 145 -14.57 1.32 -6.89
N CYS A 146 -13.29 1.19 -6.54
CA CYS A 146 -12.36 2.32 -6.44
C CYS A 146 -11.80 2.73 -7.82
N SER A 147 -11.72 4.04 -8.07
CA SER A 147 -11.05 4.62 -9.25
C SER A 147 -9.55 4.33 -9.26
N GLN A 148 -8.90 4.37 -10.43
CA GLN A 148 -7.45 4.10 -10.53
C GLN A 148 -6.62 5.08 -9.68
N ARG A 149 -7.05 6.34 -9.57
CA ARG A 149 -6.42 7.33 -8.68
C ARG A 149 -6.42 6.90 -7.20
N THR A 150 -7.42 6.15 -6.75
CA THR A 150 -7.46 5.63 -5.38
C THR A 150 -6.41 4.54 -5.20
N TRP A 151 -6.22 3.67 -6.18
CA TRP A 151 -5.15 2.67 -6.14
C TRP A 151 -3.76 3.30 -6.06
N ILE A 152 -3.55 4.40 -6.79
CA ILE A 152 -2.31 5.19 -6.75
C ILE A 152 -2.13 5.90 -5.41
N HIS A 153 -3.21 6.49 -4.88
CA HIS A 153 -3.25 7.16 -3.58
C HIS A 153 -2.81 6.20 -2.47
N GLU A 154 -3.46 5.04 -2.35
CA GLU A 154 -3.11 4.04 -1.33
C GLU A 154 -1.70 3.48 -1.51
N SER A 155 -1.28 3.24 -2.76
CA SER A 155 0.10 2.81 -3.03
C SER A 155 1.13 3.88 -2.66
N THR A 156 0.73 5.16 -2.59
CA THR A 156 1.60 6.22 -2.08
C THR A 156 1.80 6.11 -0.58
N HIS A 157 0.77 5.75 0.20
CA HIS A 157 0.96 5.46 1.62
C HIS A 157 1.90 4.29 1.85
N ALA A 158 1.81 3.23 1.03
CA ALA A 158 2.73 2.10 1.11
C ALA A 158 4.18 2.53 0.79
N ALA A 159 4.38 3.28 -0.30
CA ALA A 159 5.68 3.79 -0.70
C ALA A 159 6.27 4.79 0.32
N SER A 160 5.45 5.67 0.89
CA SER A 160 5.92 6.67 1.86
C SER A 160 6.46 6.00 3.12
N GLY A 161 5.82 4.92 3.58
CA GLY A 161 6.31 4.11 4.70
C GLY A 161 7.67 3.48 4.40
N ALA A 162 7.80 2.84 3.23
CA ALA A 162 9.04 2.19 2.81
C ALA A 162 10.20 3.19 2.58
N LEU A 163 9.89 4.42 2.17
CA LEU A 163 10.87 5.48 1.94
C LEU A 163 11.18 6.32 3.20
N GLY A 164 10.56 6.01 4.35
CA GLY A 164 10.76 6.76 5.59
C GLY A 164 10.19 8.19 5.55
N ILE A 165 9.22 8.45 4.67
CA ILE A 165 8.54 9.75 4.60
C ILE A 165 7.48 9.77 5.70
N ASN A 166 7.84 10.38 6.84
CA ASN A 166 7.02 10.42 8.04
C ASN A 166 5.87 11.46 7.98
N ALA A 167 5.10 11.49 6.89
CA ALA A 167 4.01 12.45 6.70
C ALA A 167 2.97 12.39 7.85
N ALA A 168 2.62 11.19 8.31
CA ALA A 168 1.68 11.00 9.41
C ALA A 168 2.18 11.57 10.76
N SER A 169 3.50 11.79 10.92
CA SER A 169 4.06 12.32 12.17
C SER A 169 3.82 13.82 12.37
N GLY A 170 3.43 14.55 11.32
CA GLY A 170 3.37 16.02 11.39
C GLY A 170 4.73 16.72 11.29
N SER A 171 5.82 15.97 11.07
CA SER A 171 7.20 16.48 11.12
C SER A 171 8.05 16.01 9.94
N GLY A 172 9.20 16.65 9.74
CA GLY A 172 10.15 16.33 8.67
C GLY A 172 9.96 17.15 7.40
N SER A 173 10.74 16.82 6.37
CA SER A 173 10.84 17.59 5.12
C SER A 173 9.52 17.78 4.39
N TRP A 174 8.59 16.81 4.48
CA TRP A 174 7.26 16.97 3.89
C TRP A 174 6.44 18.02 4.65
N ALA A 175 6.41 17.97 5.99
CA ALA A 175 5.70 18.95 6.80
C ALA A 175 6.25 20.38 6.58
N GLU A 176 7.59 20.50 6.47
CA GLU A 176 8.24 21.78 6.14
C GLU A 176 7.83 22.30 4.77
N ALA A 177 7.77 21.43 3.76
CA ALA A 177 7.33 21.81 2.41
C ALA A 177 5.88 22.32 2.42
N VAL A 178 4.96 21.58 3.04
CA VAL A 178 3.54 21.97 3.16
C VAL A 178 3.40 23.31 3.90
N SER A 179 4.19 23.55 4.95
CA SER A 179 4.11 24.80 5.73
C SER A 179 4.49 26.07 4.96
N LYS A 180 5.23 25.94 3.85
CA LYS A 180 5.67 27.05 2.99
C LYS A 180 4.70 27.34 1.85
N ASP A 181 3.71 26.48 1.66
CA ASP A 181 2.71 26.59 0.61
C ASP A 181 1.40 27.20 1.15
N THR A 182 0.59 27.72 0.23
CA THR A 182 -0.68 28.40 0.57
C THR A 182 -1.90 27.58 0.18
N CYS A 183 -1.71 26.43 -0.48
CA CYS A 183 -2.75 25.47 -0.75
C CYS A 183 -2.24 24.03 -0.70
N VAL A 184 -3.21 23.11 -0.73
CA VAL A 184 -3.04 21.68 -0.94
C VAL A 184 -3.92 21.26 -2.14
N PRO A 185 -3.73 20.07 -2.74
CA PRO A 185 -4.41 19.66 -3.97
C PRO A 185 -5.94 19.77 -3.95
N ASP A 186 -6.58 19.41 -2.84
CA ASP A 186 -8.04 19.46 -2.69
C ASP A 186 -8.46 19.56 -1.22
N THR A 187 -9.77 19.51 -0.95
CA THR A 187 -10.29 19.53 0.42
C THR A 187 -9.88 18.29 1.21
N TYR A 188 -9.70 17.14 0.54
CA TYR A 188 -9.36 15.89 1.20
C TYR A 188 -7.93 15.89 1.73
N ALA A 189 -7.00 16.45 0.96
CA ALA A 189 -5.61 16.68 1.36
C ALA A 189 -5.49 17.51 2.67
N LYS A 190 -6.50 18.31 3.03
CA LYS A 190 -6.50 19.08 4.29
C LYS A 190 -6.73 18.23 5.53
N THR A 191 -7.14 16.97 5.38
CA THR A 191 -7.42 16.07 6.51
C THR A 191 -6.20 15.89 7.39
N ASN A 192 -5.05 15.57 6.77
CA ASN A 192 -3.75 15.49 7.43
C ASN A 192 -2.63 15.45 6.37
N LEU A 193 -1.37 15.55 6.81
CA LEU A 193 -0.21 15.57 5.91
C LEU A 193 0.00 14.27 5.12
N ALA A 194 -0.46 13.11 5.63
CA ALA A 194 -0.36 11.85 4.89
C ALA A 194 -1.32 11.84 3.70
N GLU A 195 -2.56 12.29 3.90
CA GLU A 195 -3.53 12.46 2.80
C GLU A 195 -3.06 13.49 1.79
N ASP A 196 -2.44 14.58 2.26
CA ASP A 196 -1.85 15.59 1.39
C ASP A 196 -0.75 15.03 0.49
N LEU A 197 0.17 14.23 1.07
CA LEU A 197 1.22 13.55 0.31
C LEU A 197 0.62 12.62 -0.76
N ALA A 198 -0.37 11.82 -0.37
CA ALA A 198 -1.01 10.88 -1.26
C ALA A 198 -1.78 11.58 -2.39
N GLN A 199 -2.49 12.69 -2.11
CA GLN A 199 -3.15 13.49 -3.15
C GLN A 199 -2.17 14.21 -4.07
N THR A 200 -1.08 14.76 -3.53
CA THR A 200 -0.04 15.42 -4.32
C THR A 200 0.67 14.42 -5.23
N SER A 201 0.92 13.20 -4.74
CA SER A 201 1.47 12.09 -5.54
C SER A 201 0.57 11.73 -6.72
N VAL A 202 -0.76 11.66 -6.55
CA VAL A 202 -1.69 11.40 -7.66
C VAL A 202 -1.55 12.46 -8.75
N LEU A 203 -1.47 13.75 -8.37
CA LEU A 203 -1.21 14.83 -9.33
C LEU A 203 0.16 14.68 -10.01
N LYS A 204 1.19 14.27 -9.27
CA LYS A 204 2.54 14.06 -9.81
C LYS A 204 2.58 12.92 -10.82
N VAL A 205 1.92 11.80 -10.53
CA VAL A 205 1.75 10.67 -11.45
C VAL A 205 1.04 11.14 -12.72
N TYR A 206 -0.07 11.86 -12.60
CA TYR A 206 -0.76 12.43 -13.76
C TYR A 206 0.18 13.32 -14.59
N SER A 207 0.90 14.23 -13.93
CA SER A 207 1.81 15.16 -14.58
C SER A 207 2.87 14.44 -15.41
N LEU A 208 3.54 13.44 -14.83
CA LEU A 208 4.59 12.68 -15.52
C LEU A 208 4.05 11.88 -16.73
N LEU A 209 2.81 11.38 -16.66
CA LEU A 209 2.15 10.71 -17.79
C LEU A 209 1.77 11.68 -18.92
N ASN A 210 1.49 12.93 -18.58
CA ASN A 210 0.96 13.93 -19.49
C ASN A 210 2.00 15.00 -19.82
N LYS A 211 3.27 14.61 -20.00
CA LYS A 211 4.37 15.51 -20.41
C LYS A 211 4.50 16.74 -19.50
N ASN A 212 4.40 16.52 -18.20
CA ASN A 212 4.42 17.51 -17.13
C ASN A 212 3.21 18.46 -17.08
N SER A 213 2.12 18.20 -17.79
CA SER A 213 0.87 18.97 -17.66
C SER A 213 0.00 18.46 -16.52
N LEU A 214 -0.66 19.37 -15.80
CA LEU A 214 -1.64 19.02 -14.77
C LEU A 214 -3.06 18.86 -15.36
N PRO A 215 -3.97 18.17 -14.66
CA PRO A 215 -5.38 18.16 -15.04
C PRO A 215 -5.96 19.58 -15.07
N LEU A 216 -6.99 19.80 -15.88
CA LEU A 216 -7.66 21.09 -15.98
C LEU A 216 -8.10 21.60 -14.59
N GLY A 217 -7.75 22.85 -14.27
CA GLY A 217 -8.09 23.49 -13.00
C GLY A 217 -7.06 23.28 -11.87
N PHE A 218 -5.99 22.53 -12.09
CA PHE A 218 -4.89 22.36 -11.15
C PHE A 218 -3.65 23.17 -11.58
N THR A 219 -2.96 23.75 -10.60
CA THR A 219 -1.71 24.50 -10.76
C THR A 219 -0.81 24.23 -9.55
N THR A 220 0.51 24.30 -9.73
CA THR A 220 1.49 24.16 -8.65
C THR A 220 1.87 25.47 -7.98
N ASP A 221 1.37 26.62 -8.45
CA ASP A 221 1.85 27.95 -8.01
C ASP A 221 1.75 28.16 -6.50
N ARG A 222 0.71 27.56 -5.89
CA ARG A 222 0.42 27.67 -4.45
C ARG A 222 0.84 26.44 -3.63
N MET A 223 1.34 25.40 -4.29
CA MET A 223 1.85 24.15 -3.70
C MET A 223 3.26 23.80 -4.24
N SER A 224 4.06 24.83 -4.52
CA SER A 224 5.32 24.68 -5.24
C SER A 224 6.40 24.01 -4.41
N ASN A 225 6.36 24.17 -3.08
CA ASN A 225 7.29 23.51 -2.16
C ASN A 225 6.96 22.02 -2.02
N GLN A 226 5.68 21.66 -1.92
CA GLN A 226 5.20 20.27 -1.98
C GLN A 226 5.64 19.61 -3.30
N TRP A 227 5.47 20.31 -4.42
CA TRP A 227 5.87 19.80 -5.73
C TRP A 227 7.39 19.58 -5.83
N ALA A 228 8.17 20.57 -5.37
CA ALA A 228 9.63 20.49 -5.32
C ALA A 228 10.13 19.37 -4.41
N PHE A 229 9.43 19.12 -3.29
CA PHE A 229 9.73 17.98 -2.43
C PHE A 229 9.58 16.66 -3.19
N LEU A 230 8.46 16.44 -3.90
CA LEU A 230 8.30 15.23 -4.71
C LEU A 230 9.37 15.13 -5.80
N ASP A 231 9.69 16.23 -6.48
CA ASP A 231 10.76 16.28 -7.49
C ASP A 231 12.15 15.93 -6.92
N SER A 232 12.39 16.19 -5.64
CA SER A 232 13.65 15.83 -4.98
C SER A 232 13.79 14.34 -4.67
N LEU A 233 12.68 13.60 -4.65
CA LEU A 233 12.70 12.17 -4.36
C LEU A 233 13.10 11.37 -5.61
N PRO A 234 14.06 10.43 -5.48
CA PRO A 234 14.41 9.52 -6.58
C PRO A 234 13.22 8.72 -7.13
N LEU A 235 12.15 8.56 -6.35
CA LEU A 235 10.92 7.89 -6.77
C LEU A 235 10.21 8.64 -7.91
N TYR A 236 10.04 9.96 -7.85
CA TYR A 236 9.14 10.72 -8.74
C TYR A 236 9.84 11.25 -10.00
N ASN A 237 10.57 10.40 -10.69
CA ASN A 237 11.02 10.64 -12.07
C ASN A 237 10.42 9.59 -13.03
N PRO A 238 10.31 9.87 -14.34
CA PRO A 238 9.72 8.94 -15.30
C PRO A 238 10.37 7.55 -15.29
N ALA A 239 11.70 7.47 -15.18
CA ALA A 239 12.44 6.22 -15.27
C ALA A 239 12.24 5.30 -14.07
N THR A 240 11.93 5.85 -12.89
CA THR A 240 11.74 5.09 -11.64
C THR A 240 10.27 4.90 -11.30
N LEU A 241 9.44 5.92 -11.54
CA LEU A 241 8.02 5.87 -11.23
C LEU A 241 7.26 5.03 -12.26
N LEU A 242 7.45 5.36 -13.54
CA LEU A 242 6.72 4.78 -14.66
C LEU A 242 7.52 3.66 -15.35
N GLY A 243 8.85 3.78 -15.34
CA GLY A 243 9.79 2.81 -15.88
C GLY A 243 10.44 1.94 -14.81
N GLY A 244 11.15 0.92 -15.27
CA GLY A 244 11.95 0.02 -14.44
C GLY A 244 11.27 -1.29 -14.10
N SER A 245 12.08 -2.25 -13.64
CA SER A 245 11.60 -3.43 -12.94
C SER A 245 11.54 -3.18 -11.43
N CYS A 246 10.78 -3.98 -10.69
CA CYS A 246 10.85 -4.02 -9.22
C CYS A 246 12.20 -4.49 -8.64
N SER A 247 13.22 -4.69 -9.47
CA SER A 247 14.57 -4.99 -9.01
C SER A 247 15.03 -3.85 -8.10
N PHE A 248 15.14 -4.15 -6.81
CA PHE A 248 15.91 -3.33 -5.90
C PHE A 248 17.34 -3.38 -6.41
N GLU A 249 17.91 -2.25 -6.83
CA GLU A 249 19.36 -2.11 -6.70
C GLU A 249 19.60 -2.18 -5.19
N PRO A 250 20.23 -3.26 -4.66
CA PRO A 250 20.61 -3.24 -3.26
C PRO A 250 21.51 -2.02 -3.09
N ASN A 251 21.07 -1.05 -2.29
CA ASN A 251 21.98 -0.05 -1.79
C ASN A 251 23.03 -0.83 -0.99
N ASN A 252 24.20 -1.04 -1.61
CA ASN A 252 25.39 -1.59 -1.00
C ASN A 252 25.96 -0.56 -0.03
N THR A 253 25.22 -0.26 1.03
CA THR A 253 25.67 0.54 2.16
C THR A 253 24.86 0.09 3.37
N GLU A 254 25.33 -0.99 3.99
CA GLU A 254 25.62 -1.10 5.44
C GLU A 254 25.57 -2.56 5.92
N ALA A 255 26.76 -3.18 5.98
CA ALA A 255 27.18 -4.14 7.00
C ALA A 255 28.70 -4.39 6.84
N GLN A 256 29.50 -3.45 7.36
CA GLN A 256 30.75 -3.76 8.06
C GLN A 256 30.48 -3.57 9.56
#